data_AF-F5Y0S8-F1
#
_entry.id   AF-F5Y0S8-F1
#
_cell.length_a   1.000
_cell.length_b   1.000
_cell.length_c   1.000
_cell.angle_alpha   90.00
_cell.angle_beta   90.00
_cell.angle_gamma   90.00
#
_symmetry.space_group_name_H-M   'P 1'
#
loop_
_entity.id
_entity.type
_entity.pdbx_description
1 polymer ?
#
loop_
_entity_poly.entity_id
_entity_poly.type
_entity_poly.pdbx_seq_one_letter_code
_entity_poly.pdbx_strand_id
1 'polypeptide(L)'
;MASEIDMSRLDITQQNVAVEKALAATTNPRHRYLLKSYLRHRYLESAGRWQEILDPALTVDHPVYRFNLAGKSAFTLRGKEQVGALYGHWTATNQCIFYVEDEDVAVGDHMVIGRGIGYHQVLGSELAAEGLKVDPQAMYLKKSQIMMLWPYDDRCRLLGEDVWEFDTEKAGLFKLDPADVLTAQQSRQLLDPYIKPLELFDESLLPR
;
A
#
# COMPACT_ATOMS: atom_id res chain seq x y z
N MET A 1 0.94 3.88 29.56
CA MET A 1 -0.43 4.00 29.02
C MET A 1 -0.28 3.94 27.52
N ALA A 2 -0.93 3.00 26.82
CA ALA A 2 -0.94 3.04 25.37
C ALA A 2 -1.59 4.38 24.98
N SER A 3 -0.87 5.23 24.25
CA SER A 3 -1.46 6.43 23.67
C SER A 3 -2.65 5.98 22.83
N GLU A 4 -3.85 6.52 23.06
CA GLU A 4 -5.00 6.28 22.20
C GLU A 4 -4.79 7.03 20.87
N ILE A 5 -5.20 6.41 19.76
CA ILE A 5 -5.21 7.06 18.45
C ILE A 5 -6.61 7.58 18.16
N ASP A 6 -6.71 8.83 17.73
CA ASP A 6 -7.98 9.41 17.30
C ASP A 6 -8.32 8.93 15.88
N MET A 7 -9.13 7.89 15.80
CA MET A 7 -9.55 7.28 14.53
C MET A 7 -10.38 8.21 13.64
N SER A 8 -11.00 9.27 14.20
CA SER A 8 -11.79 10.22 13.41
C SER A 8 -10.95 11.04 12.42
N ARG A 9 -9.63 11.06 12.61
CA ARG A 9 -8.67 11.71 11.72
C ARG A 9 -8.24 10.86 10.53
N LEU A 10 -8.50 9.55 10.56
CA LEU A 10 -8.06 8.62 9.54
C LEU A 10 -9.24 8.24 8.64
N ASP A 11 -9.24 8.76 7.42
CA ASP A 11 -10.21 8.43 6.38
C ASP A 11 -9.50 7.67 5.25
N ILE A 12 -9.92 6.44 5.01
CA ILE A 12 -9.33 5.57 3.99
C ILE A 12 -9.49 6.15 2.58
N THR A 13 -10.52 6.96 2.33
CA THR A 13 -10.71 7.62 1.03
C THR A 13 -9.65 8.69 0.77
N GLN A 14 -9.01 9.19 1.82
CA GLN A 14 -7.96 10.21 1.76
C GLN A 14 -6.54 9.64 1.69
N GLN A 15 -6.38 8.30 1.70
CA GLN A 15 -5.06 7.65 1.78
C GLN A 15 -4.09 8.04 0.64
N ASN A 16 -4.60 8.53 -0.49
CA ASN A 16 -3.83 8.77 -1.71
C ASN A 16 -3.74 10.26 -2.10
N VAL A 17 -4.11 11.19 -1.22
CA VAL A 17 -4.14 12.64 -1.52
C VAL A 17 -2.77 13.15 -2.03
N ALA A 18 -1.66 12.63 -1.52
CA ALA A 18 -0.33 13.02 -1.99
C ALA A 18 -0.08 12.61 -3.46
N VAL A 19 -0.52 11.40 -3.85
CA VAL A 19 -0.44 10.90 -5.22
C VAL A 19 -1.30 11.73 -6.17
N GLU A 20 -2.52 12.10 -5.73
CA GLU A 20 -3.42 12.95 -6.51
C GLU A 20 -2.83 14.33 -6.76
N LYS A 21 -2.21 14.94 -5.73
CA LYS A 21 -1.48 16.22 -5.86
C LYS A 21 -0.30 16.10 -6.84
N ALA A 22 0.51 15.04 -6.72
CA ALA A 22 1.61 14.78 -7.65
C ALA A 22 1.10 14.62 -9.09
N LEU A 23 0.01 13.88 -9.29
CA LEU A 23 -0.62 13.69 -10.60
C LEU A 23 -1.15 15.01 -11.17
N ALA A 24 -1.77 15.86 -10.35
CA ALA A 24 -2.27 17.16 -10.79
C ALA A 24 -1.14 18.11 -11.24
N ALA A 25 0.01 18.07 -10.57
CA ALA A 25 1.17 18.90 -10.88
C ALA A 25 2.02 18.38 -12.06
N THR A 26 1.88 17.10 -12.42
CA THR A 26 2.72 16.44 -13.45
C THR A 26 2.18 16.65 -14.85
N THR A 27 3.03 17.13 -15.78
CA THR A 27 2.67 17.35 -17.19
C THR A 27 3.23 16.28 -18.14
N ASN A 28 4.33 15.62 -17.79
CA ASN A 28 4.92 14.56 -18.61
C ASN A 28 3.91 13.39 -18.76
N PRO A 29 3.54 13.00 -19.98
CA PRO A 29 2.49 12.00 -20.21
C PRO A 29 2.83 10.62 -19.64
N ARG A 30 4.10 10.20 -19.71
CA ARG A 30 4.56 8.93 -19.12
C ARG A 30 4.44 8.96 -17.60
N HIS A 31 4.91 10.03 -16.97
CA HIS A 31 4.84 10.17 -15.51
C HIS A 31 3.40 10.22 -15.01
N ARG A 32 2.50 10.90 -15.74
CA ARG A 32 1.07 10.88 -15.45
C ARG A 32 0.49 9.46 -15.53
N TYR A 33 0.89 8.68 -16.54
CA TYR A 33 0.46 7.29 -16.66
C TYR A 33 0.93 6.44 -15.48
N LEU A 34 2.22 6.55 -15.10
CA LEU A 34 2.78 5.85 -13.93
C LEU A 34 2.05 6.22 -12.63
N LEU A 35 1.78 7.51 -12.40
CA LEU A 35 1.02 7.96 -11.22
C LEU A 35 -0.43 7.46 -11.22
N LYS A 36 -1.11 7.40 -12.38
CA LYS A 36 -2.45 6.79 -12.48
C LYS A 36 -2.42 5.29 -12.19
N SER A 37 -1.40 4.58 -12.70
CA SER A 37 -1.20 3.15 -12.46
C SER A 37 -0.95 2.87 -10.97
N TYR A 38 -0.03 3.63 -10.35
CA TYR A 38 0.26 3.60 -8.92
C TYR A 38 -0.97 3.90 -8.06
N LEU A 39 -1.71 4.97 -8.39
CA LEU A 39 -2.94 5.36 -7.68
C LEU A 39 -4.00 4.26 -7.74
N ARG A 40 -4.22 3.69 -8.93
CA ARG A 40 -5.15 2.57 -9.13
C ARG A 40 -4.73 1.36 -8.29
N HIS A 41 -3.45 1.01 -8.29
CA HIS A 41 -2.92 -0.10 -7.50
C HIS A 41 -3.21 0.07 -6.01
N ARG A 42 -2.86 1.23 -5.42
CA ARG A 42 -3.08 1.49 -3.99
C ARG A 42 -4.55 1.41 -3.58
N TYR A 43 -5.46 1.91 -4.42
CA TYR A 43 -6.89 1.74 -4.17
C TYR A 43 -7.35 0.28 -4.30
N LEU A 44 -6.87 -0.46 -5.30
CA LEU A 44 -7.19 -1.88 -5.47
C LEU A 44 -6.71 -2.71 -4.28
N GLU A 45 -5.50 -2.45 -3.80
CA GLU A 45 -4.91 -3.09 -2.63
C GLU A 45 -5.80 -2.87 -1.42
N SER A 46 -6.13 -1.61 -1.14
CA SER A 46 -6.90 -1.26 0.04
C SER A 46 -8.36 -1.73 -0.03
N ALA A 47 -8.91 -1.85 -1.24
CA ALA A 47 -10.24 -2.41 -1.52
C ALA A 47 -10.26 -3.96 -1.54
N GLY A 48 -9.13 -4.63 -1.28
CA GLY A 48 -9.00 -6.08 -1.34
C GLY A 48 -9.29 -6.65 -2.73
N ARG A 49 -9.09 -5.87 -3.81
CA ARG A 49 -9.28 -6.26 -5.22
C ARG A 49 -7.93 -6.65 -5.85
N TRP A 50 -7.15 -7.43 -5.11
CA TRP A 50 -5.75 -7.71 -5.43
C TRP A 50 -5.55 -8.54 -6.70
N GLN A 51 -6.54 -9.30 -7.16
CA GLN A 51 -6.41 -10.03 -8.42
C GLN A 51 -6.22 -9.07 -9.61
N GLU A 52 -6.83 -7.89 -9.54
CA GLU A 52 -6.70 -6.87 -10.59
C GLU A 52 -5.31 -6.22 -10.59
N ILE A 53 -4.63 -6.17 -9.44
CA ILE A 53 -3.24 -5.71 -9.35
C ILE A 53 -2.32 -6.59 -10.20
N LEU A 54 -2.58 -7.91 -10.19
CA LEU A 54 -1.77 -8.90 -10.89
C LEU A 54 -2.09 -9.01 -12.39
N ASP A 55 -2.99 -8.18 -12.90
CA ASP A 55 -3.30 -8.09 -14.32
C ASP A 55 -1.99 -7.89 -15.13
N PRO A 56 -1.76 -8.65 -16.22
CA PRO A 56 -0.55 -8.53 -17.03
C PRO A 56 -0.30 -7.14 -17.64
N ALA A 57 -1.32 -6.29 -17.72
CA ALA A 57 -1.19 -4.89 -18.13
C ALA A 57 -0.66 -3.98 -17.00
N LEU A 58 -0.78 -4.39 -15.73
CA LEU A 58 -0.33 -3.62 -14.58
C LEU A 58 0.96 -4.14 -13.97
N THR A 59 1.14 -5.47 -13.88
CA THR A 59 2.27 -6.11 -13.19
C THR A 59 2.92 -7.17 -14.09
N VAL A 60 4.26 -7.15 -14.15
CA VAL A 60 5.04 -8.15 -14.91
C VAL A 60 4.84 -9.56 -14.35
N ASP A 61 5.15 -10.61 -15.11
CA ASP A 61 4.86 -11.99 -14.71
C ASP A 61 5.69 -12.48 -13.50
N HIS A 62 6.89 -11.92 -13.33
CA HIS A 62 7.81 -12.27 -12.24
C HIS A 62 8.16 -11.03 -11.40
N PRO A 63 7.20 -10.42 -10.69
CA PRO A 63 7.50 -9.26 -9.88
C PRO A 63 8.30 -9.68 -8.64
N VAL A 64 9.08 -8.75 -8.08
CA VAL A 64 9.89 -8.99 -6.88
C VAL A 64 9.61 -7.93 -5.83
N TYR A 65 9.02 -8.35 -4.72
CA TYR A 65 8.70 -7.47 -3.60
C TYR A 65 9.69 -7.68 -2.47
N ARG A 66 10.25 -6.62 -1.90
CA ARG A 66 11.19 -6.68 -0.78
C ARG A 66 10.67 -5.85 0.37
N PHE A 67 10.69 -6.44 1.56
CA PHE A 67 10.19 -5.81 2.76
C PHE A 67 11.28 -5.81 3.83
N ASN A 68 11.57 -4.63 4.39
CA ASN A 68 12.35 -4.46 5.60
C ASN A 68 11.50 -3.70 6.61
N LEU A 69 10.72 -4.44 7.39
CA LEU A 69 9.75 -3.89 8.32
C LEU A 69 10.30 -4.00 9.75
N ALA A 70 10.09 -2.96 10.55
CA ALA A 70 10.54 -2.91 11.93
C ALA A 70 10.00 -4.10 12.72
N GLY A 71 10.88 -4.74 13.48
CA GLY A 71 10.55 -5.91 14.29
C GLY A 71 10.47 -7.24 13.53
N LYS A 72 10.66 -7.24 12.20
CA LYS A 72 10.64 -8.45 11.36
C LYS A 72 11.97 -8.67 10.66
N SER A 73 12.31 -9.93 10.40
CA SER A 73 13.38 -10.26 9.47
C SER A 73 13.00 -9.80 8.07
N ALA A 74 13.94 -9.19 7.35
CA ALA A 74 13.72 -8.80 5.96
C ALA A 74 13.34 -10.02 5.12
N PHE A 75 12.36 -9.86 4.22
CA PHE A 75 11.88 -10.94 3.37
C PHE A 75 11.63 -10.48 1.94
N THR A 76 11.51 -11.43 1.03
CA THR A 76 11.31 -11.17 -0.40
C THR A 76 10.26 -12.12 -0.95
N LEU A 77 9.30 -11.57 -1.71
CA LEU A 77 8.34 -12.34 -2.49
C LEU A 77 8.73 -12.30 -3.97
N ARG A 78 8.60 -13.44 -4.64
CA ARG A 78 8.98 -13.61 -6.05
C ARG A 78 7.84 -14.24 -6.82
N GLY A 79 7.42 -13.59 -7.89
CA GLY A 79 6.34 -14.07 -8.75
C GLY A 79 4.95 -13.68 -8.26
N LYS A 80 4.00 -13.67 -9.19
CA LYS A 80 2.59 -13.34 -8.92
C LYS A 80 1.94 -14.26 -7.88
N GLU A 81 2.40 -15.51 -7.76
CA GLU A 81 1.88 -16.47 -6.78
C GLU A 81 2.15 -16.02 -5.35
N GLN A 82 3.41 -15.73 -5.00
CA GLN A 82 3.77 -15.31 -3.63
C GLN A 82 3.18 -13.95 -3.27
N VAL A 83 3.17 -13.01 -4.24
CA VAL A 83 2.56 -11.68 -4.07
C VAL A 83 1.05 -11.80 -3.89
N GLY A 84 0.38 -12.61 -4.72
CA GLY A 84 -1.06 -12.87 -4.60
C GLY A 84 -1.44 -13.56 -3.30
N ALA A 85 -0.61 -14.49 -2.81
CA ALA A 85 -0.82 -15.13 -1.51
C ALA A 85 -0.78 -14.11 -0.36
N LEU A 86 0.16 -13.15 -0.39
CA LEU A 86 0.23 -12.08 0.61
C LEU A 86 -1.02 -11.19 0.56
N TYR A 87 -1.36 -10.65 -0.60
CA TYR A 87 -2.54 -9.78 -0.73
C TYR A 87 -3.86 -10.50 -0.44
N GLY A 88 -3.96 -11.76 -0.84
CA GLY A 88 -5.10 -12.63 -0.52
C GLY A 88 -5.26 -12.85 0.97
N HIS A 89 -4.15 -13.12 1.67
CA HIS A 89 -4.12 -13.23 3.13
C HIS A 89 -4.58 -11.94 3.80
N TRP A 90 -4.01 -10.78 3.42
CA TRP A 90 -4.41 -9.49 3.97
C TRP A 90 -5.88 -9.18 3.74
N THR A 91 -6.39 -9.48 2.55
CA THR A 91 -7.82 -9.29 2.24
C THR A 91 -8.70 -10.20 3.11
N ALA A 92 -8.34 -11.49 3.23
CA ALA A 92 -9.10 -12.46 4.01
C ALA A 92 -9.11 -12.16 5.52
N THR A 93 -8.09 -11.45 6.01
CA THR A 93 -7.91 -11.13 7.42
C THR A 93 -8.19 -9.66 7.78
N ASN A 94 -8.75 -8.87 6.84
CA ASN A 94 -9.01 -7.43 7.01
C ASN A 94 -7.74 -6.60 7.32
N GLN A 95 -6.58 -7.08 6.90
CA GLN A 95 -5.30 -6.39 7.00
C GLN A 95 -4.94 -5.66 5.70
N CYS A 96 -5.83 -5.61 4.71
CA CYS A 96 -5.65 -4.77 3.52
C CYS A 96 -6.08 -3.32 3.77
N ILE A 97 -5.98 -2.81 4.99
CA ILE A 97 -6.46 -1.49 5.38
C ILE A 97 -5.26 -0.62 5.74
N PHE A 98 -5.06 0.42 4.94
CA PHE A 98 -3.95 1.34 5.06
C PHE A 98 -4.45 2.77 5.14
N TYR A 99 -3.76 3.58 5.94
CA TYR A 99 -3.90 5.03 5.92
C TYR A 99 -2.53 5.65 5.79
N VAL A 100 -2.46 6.85 5.22
CA VAL A 100 -1.20 7.55 5.04
C VAL A 100 -1.37 9.02 5.40
N GLU A 101 -0.43 9.53 6.19
CA GLU A 101 -0.28 10.94 6.54
C GLU A 101 1.11 11.44 6.14
N ASP A 102 1.25 12.76 5.95
CA ASP A 102 2.52 13.44 5.68
C ASP A 102 3.35 12.76 4.56
N GLU A 103 2.68 12.36 3.47
CA GLU A 103 3.32 11.68 2.35
C GLU A 103 3.83 12.64 1.28
N ASP A 104 5.09 12.47 0.92
CA ASP A 104 5.72 13.02 -0.28
C ASP A 104 5.79 11.94 -1.37
N VAL A 105 5.42 12.31 -2.59
CA VAL A 105 5.45 11.41 -3.76
C VAL A 105 6.26 12.04 -4.89
N ALA A 106 7.19 11.27 -5.45
CA ALA A 106 7.96 11.63 -6.62
C ALA A 106 7.82 10.57 -7.71
N VAL A 107 7.88 10.98 -8.97
CA VAL A 107 7.83 10.11 -10.14
C VAL A 107 8.99 10.42 -11.08
N GLY A 108 9.61 9.38 -11.61
CA GLY A 108 10.56 9.42 -12.72
C GLY A 108 10.15 8.48 -13.84
N ASP A 109 11.03 8.27 -14.83
CA ASP A 109 10.69 7.48 -16.02
C ASP A 109 10.46 6.00 -15.73
N HIS A 110 11.03 5.46 -14.66
CA HIS A 110 10.92 4.04 -14.30
C HIS A 110 10.61 3.80 -12.84
N MET A 111 10.23 4.83 -12.08
CA MET A 111 10.02 4.67 -10.65
C MET A 111 9.03 5.68 -10.10
N VAL A 112 8.17 5.21 -9.19
CA VAL A 112 7.43 6.07 -8.25
C VAL A 112 8.00 5.83 -6.86
N ILE A 113 8.23 6.90 -6.11
CA ILE A 113 8.74 6.85 -4.73
C ILE A 113 7.75 7.57 -3.83
N GLY A 114 7.40 6.94 -2.71
CA GLY A 114 6.62 7.53 -1.64
C GLY A 114 7.38 7.51 -0.31
N ARG A 115 7.30 8.59 0.46
CA ARG A 115 7.81 8.66 1.84
C ARG A 115 6.75 9.30 2.71
N GLY A 116 6.40 8.69 3.83
CA GLY A 116 5.42 9.28 4.75
C GLY A 116 5.20 8.47 6.01
N ILE A 117 4.06 8.71 6.65
CA ILE A 117 3.61 7.98 7.83
C ILE A 117 2.52 7.02 7.40
N GLY A 118 2.80 5.72 7.51
CA GLY A 118 1.84 4.66 7.20
C GLY A 118 1.16 4.15 8.46
N TYR A 119 -0.12 3.82 8.33
CA TYR A 119 -0.91 3.09 9.31
C TYR A 119 -1.44 1.81 8.68
N HIS A 120 -1.30 0.68 9.36
CA HIS A 120 -1.71 -0.63 8.85
C HIS A 120 -2.52 -1.37 9.90
N GLN A 121 -3.70 -1.89 9.53
CA GLN A 121 -4.42 -2.83 10.40
C GLN A 121 -3.71 -4.18 10.44
N VAL A 122 -3.34 -4.64 11.63
CA VAL A 122 -2.62 -5.90 11.85
C VAL A 122 -3.32 -6.72 12.93
N LEU A 123 -3.46 -8.03 12.69
CA LEU A 123 -4.01 -8.95 13.67
C LEU A 123 -3.08 -9.11 14.87
N GLY A 124 -3.67 -9.08 16.06
CA GLY A 124 -2.95 -9.33 17.31
C GLY A 124 -2.28 -10.70 17.36
N SER A 125 -2.86 -11.70 16.69
CA SER A 125 -2.28 -13.04 16.61
C SER A 125 -0.94 -13.09 15.85
N GLU A 126 -0.78 -12.28 14.80
CA GLU A 126 0.47 -12.17 14.06
C GLU A 126 1.53 -11.42 14.87
N LEU A 127 1.12 -10.33 15.52
CA LEU A 127 1.99 -9.58 16.43
C LEU A 127 2.43 -10.44 17.63
N ALA A 128 1.55 -11.29 18.16
CA ALA A 128 1.88 -12.22 19.23
C ALA A 128 2.85 -13.31 18.75
N ALA A 129 2.71 -13.80 17.51
CA ALA A 129 3.66 -14.73 16.90
C ALA A 129 5.05 -14.08 16.71
N GLU A 130 5.11 -12.76 16.56
CA GLU A 130 6.34 -11.96 16.54
C GLU A 130 6.90 -11.66 17.95
N GLY A 131 6.26 -12.18 19.00
CA GLY A 131 6.73 -12.09 20.39
C GLY A 131 6.22 -10.88 21.16
N LEU A 132 5.30 -10.08 20.59
CA LEU A 132 4.70 -8.95 21.29
C LEU A 132 3.67 -9.44 22.32
N LYS A 133 3.61 -8.76 23.47
CA LYS A 133 2.62 -9.03 24.52
C LYS A 133 1.32 -8.28 24.23
N VAL A 134 0.53 -8.80 23.30
CA VAL A 134 -0.75 -8.23 22.85
C VAL A 134 -1.88 -9.25 22.93
N ASP A 135 -3.11 -8.77 22.91
CA ASP A 135 -4.31 -9.62 22.78
C ASP A 135 -4.38 -10.22 21.36
N PRO A 136 -4.29 -11.55 21.20
CA PRO A 136 -4.25 -12.19 19.88
C PRO A 136 -5.59 -12.14 19.12
N GLN A 137 -6.70 -11.83 19.79
CA GLN A 137 -8.03 -11.77 19.18
C GLN A 137 -8.41 -10.36 18.71
N ALA A 138 -7.61 -9.35 19.02
CA ALA A 138 -7.88 -7.97 18.65
C ALA A 138 -7.19 -7.58 17.33
N MET A 139 -7.74 -6.55 16.69
CA MET A 139 -7.05 -5.82 15.63
C MET A 139 -6.26 -4.65 16.23
N TYR A 140 -5.09 -4.39 15.67
CA TYR A 140 -4.26 -3.24 16.03
C TYR A 140 -4.05 -2.36 14.81
N LEU A 141 -3.82 -1.08 15.04
CA LEU A 141 -3.27 -0.18 14.03
C LEU A 141 -1.79 -0.01 14.32
N LYS A 142 -0.94 -0.42 13.39
CA LYS A 142 0.51 -0.21 13.43
C LYS A 142 0.82 1.08 12.70
N LYS A 143 1.47 2.03 13.37
CA LYS A 143 2.01 3.27 12.81
C LYS A 143 3.50 3.10 12.53
N SER A 144 3.94 3.46 11.33
CA SER A 144 5.34 3.38 10.91
C SER A 144 5.74 4.59 10.06
N GLN A 145 7.00 5.00 10.11
CA GLN A 145 7.57 5.84 9.05
C GLN A 145 7.94 4.91 7.89
N ILE A 146 7.40 5.17 6.70
CA ILE A 146 7.54 4.29 5.54
C ILE A 146 8.22 4.98 4.37
N MET A 147 9.03 4.21 3.66
CA MET A 147 9.57 4.55 2.35
C MET A 147 9.21 3.42 1.39
N MET A 148 8.67 3.78 0.23
CA MET A 148 8.17 2.86 -0.79
C MET A 148 8.79 3.19 -2.14
N LEU A 149 9.40 2.21 -2.80
CA LEU A 149 9.95 2.36 -4.15
C LEU A 149 9.24 1.37 -5.08
N TRP A 150 8.73 1.89 -6.18
CA TRP A 150 7.89 1.17 -7.12
C TRP A 150 8.54 1.23 -8.50
N PRO A 151 9.41 0.28 -8.85
CA PRO A 151 10.05 0.21 -10.16
C PRO A 151 9.08 -0.27 -11.26
N TYR A 152 9.21 0.31 -12.46
CA TYR A 152 8.40 -0.01 -13.63
C TYR A 152 9.26 -0.31 -14.85
N ASP A 153 8.76 -1.13 -15.77
CA ASP A 153 9.38 -1.35 -17.07
C ASP A 153 9.05 -0.26 -18.10
N ASP A 154 9.60 -0.36 -19.31
CA ASP A 154 9.33 0.59 -20.40
C ASP A 154 7.86 0.64 -20.79
N ARG A 155 7.09 -0.43 -20.53
CA ARG A 155 5.66 -0.52 -20.77
C ARG A 155 4.81 -0.09 -19.56
N CYS A 156 5.44 0.54 -18.57
CA CYS A 156 4.80 1.00 -17.33
C CYS A 156 4.15 -0.11 -16.50
N ARG A 157 4.64 -1.35 -16.62
CA ARG A 157 4.23 -2.46 -15.76
C ARG A 157 5.12 -2.51 -14.53
N LEU A 158 4.50 -2.74 -13.37
CA LEU A 158 5.16 -2.83 -12.08
C LEU A 158 6.11 -4.03 -12.07
N LEU A 159 7.38 -3.77 -11.74
CA LEU A 159 8.43 -4.78 -11.58
C LEU A 159 8.45 -5.37 -10.17
N GLY A 160 7.85 -4.68 -9.21
CA GLY A 160 7.83 -5.07 -7.80
C GLY A 160 7.70 -3.86 -6.90
N GLU A 161 7.93 -4.06 -5.61
CA GLU A 161 7.87 -3.03 -4.59
C GLU A 161 9.01 -3.24 -3.60
N ASP A 162 9.69 -2.17 -3.22
CA ASP A 162 10.60 -2.20 -2.09
C ASP A 162 10.07 -1.28 -0.99
N VAL A 163 9.73 -1.87 0.17
CA VAL A 163 9.11 -1.17 1.29
C VAL A 163 10.00 -1.30 2.52
N TRP A 164 10.31 -0.15 3.12
CA TRP A 164 11.18 -0.05 4.28
C TRP A 164 10.55 0.81 5.35
N GLU A 165 10.64 0.36 6.60
CA GLU A 165 10.34 1.20 7.76
C GLU A 165 11.64 1.81 8.30
N PHE A 166 11.62 3.12 8.56
CA PHE A 166 12.76 3.86 9.13
C PHE A 166 12.33 4.57 10.41
N ASP A 167 13.28 5.21 11.12
CA ASP A 167 13.03 5.89 12.42
C ASP A 167 12.12 5.03 13.33
N THR A 168 12.52 3.76 13.52
CA THR A 168 11.65 2.73 14.13
C THR A 168 11.33 3.01 15.59
N GLU A 169 12.08 3.90 16.24
CA GLU A 169 11.78 4.45 17.56
C GLU A 169 10.49 5.29 17.58
N LYS A 170 10.02 5.77 16.43
CA LYS A 170 8.74 6.50 16.26
C LYS A 170 7.55 5.59 15.93
N ALA A 171 7.78 4.27 15.85
CA ALA A 171 6.71 3.32 15.59
C ALA A 171 5.66 3.37 16.71
N GLY A 172 4.40 3.15 16.35
CA GLY A 172 3.28 3.10 17.29
C GLY A 172 2.44 1.85 17.07
N LEU A 173 1.85 1.34 18.15
CA LEU A 173 0.95 0.20 18.08
C LEU A 173 -0.27 0.48 18.97
N PHE A 174 -1.43 0.50 18.34
CA PHE A 174 -2.68 0.95 18.95
C PHE A 174 -3.70 -0.17 18.88
N LYS A 175 -4.24 -0.63 20.02
CA LYS A 175 -5.35 -1.58 20.02
C LYS A 175 -6.59 -0.84 19.52
N LEU A 176 -7.27 -1.36 18.50
CA LEU A 176 -8.49 -0.74 17.97
C LEU A 176 -9.70 -1.17 18.80
N ASP A 177 -10.66 -0.24 18.96
CA ASP A 177 -12.02 -0.63 19.34
C ASP A 177 -12.59 -1.49 18.21
N PRO A 178 -13.28 -2.62 18.49
CA PRO A 178 -13.93 -3.43 17.46
C PRO A 178 -14.84 -2.64 16.50
N ALA A 179 -15.43 -1.52 16.93
CA ALA A 179 -16.25 -0.65 16.10
C ALA A 179 -15.43 0.17 15.08
N ASP A 180 -14.15 0.40 15.34
CA ASP A 180 -13.24 1.15 14.47
C ASP A 180 -12.49 0.24 13.47
N VAL A 181 -12.64 -1.09 13.59
CA VAL A 181 -12.00 -2.04 12.68
C VAL A 181 -12.72 -2.06 11.35
N LEU A 182 -12.05 -1.56 10.30
CA LEU A 182 -12.60 -1.61 8.96
C LEU A 182 -12.40 -3.00 8.35
N THR A 183 -13.45 -3.55 7.75
CA THR A 183 -13.36 -4.80 6.99
C THR A 183 -12.97 -4.55 5.54
N ALA A 184 -12.39 -5.55 4.88
CA ALA A 184 -12.09 -5.51 3.45
C ALA A 184 -13.34 -5.22 2.59
N GLN A 185 -14.52 -5.72 3.01
CA GLN A 185 -15.78 -5.46 2.33
C GLN A 185 -16.21 -3.98 2.46
N GLN A 186 -16.14 -3.41 3.66
CA GLN A 186 -16.48 -1.99 3.86
C GLN A 186 -15.50 -1.09 3.11
N SER A 187 -14.19 -1.38 3.21
CA SER A 187 -13.15 -0.67 2.45
C SER A 187 -13.43 -0.71 0.94
N ARG A 188 -13.76 -1.88 0.40
CA ARG A 188 -14.13 -2.02 -1.01
C ARG A 188 -15.28 -1.09 -1.39
N GLN A 189 -16.34 -1.04 -0.59
CA GLN A 189 -17.49 -0.18 -0.86
C GLN A 189 -17.12 1.31 -0.84
N LEU A 190 -16.30 1.73 0.12
CA LEU A 190 -15.85 3.11 0.26
C LEU A 190 -14.93 3.54 -0.90
N LEU A 191 -14.05 2.64 -1.35
CA LEU A 191 -13.03 2.93 -2.34
C LEU A 191 -13.46 2.71 -3.79
N ASP A 192 -14.54 1.95 -4.04
CA ASP A 192 -15.01 1.65 -5.41
C ASP A 192 -15.16 2.89 -6.31
N PRO A 193 -15.73 4.02 -5.84
CA PRO A 193 -15.84 5.24 -6.65
C PRO A 193 -14.49 5.83 -7.09
N TYR A 194 -13.40 5.53 -6.38
CA TYR A 194 -12.06 6.06 -6.64
C TYR A 194 -11.21 5.16 -7.55
N ILE A 195 -11.61 3.89 -7.75
CA ILE A 195 -10.90 2.95 -8.60
C ILE A 195 -11.23 3.24 -10.08
N LYS A 196 -10.47 4.16 -10.68
CA LYS A 196 -10.64 4.52 -12.09
C LYS A 196 -9.94 3.51 -13.00
N PRO A 197 -10.50 3.18 -14.19
CA PRO A 197 -9.80 2.37 -15.18
C PRO A 197 -8.51 3.08 -15.62
N LEU A 198 -7.47 2.29 -15.89
CA LEU A 198 -6.26 2.80 -16.50
C LEU A 198 -6.45 2.86 -18.01
N GLU A 199 -5.93 3.90 -18.65
CA GLU A 199 -5.88 3.99 -20.11
C GLU A 199 -5.00 2.86 -20.67
N LEU A 200 -5.29 2.41 -21.90
CA LEU A 200 -4.42 1.46 -22.57
C LEU A 200 -3.03 2.08 -22.77
N PHE A 201 -1.99 1.26 -22.60
CA PHE A 201 -0.63 1.69 -22.88
C PHE A 201 -0.49 2.10 -24.35
N ASP A 202 0.20 3.21 -24.58
CA ASP A 202 0.50 3.77 -25.88
C ASP A 202 2.02 3.94 -26.04
N GLU A 203 2.57 3.63 -27.20
CA GLU A 203 4.03 3.68 -27.43
C GLU A 203 4.61 5.09 -27.31
N SER A 204 3.80 6.15 -27.43
CA SER A 204 4.24 7.53 -27.14
C SER A 204 4.65 7.74 -25.68
N LEU A 205 4.32 6.81 -24.79
CA LEU A 205 4.72 6.79 -23.38
C LEU A 205 6.10 6.17 -23.15
N LEU A 206 6.77 5.62 -24.16
CA LEU A 206 8.13 5.10 -23.99
C LEU A 206 9.07 6.19 -23.45
N PRO A 207 10.05 5.83 -22.59
CA PRO A 207 11.01 6.79 -22.08
C PRO A 207 11.79 7.42 -23.25
N ARG A 208 12.08 8.72 -23.15
CA ARG A 208 12.80 9.48 -24.18
C ARG A 208 14.29 9.54 -23.90
#